data_AF-A0A967WL21-F1
#
_entry.id   AF-A0A967WL21-F1
#
_cell.length_a   1.000
_cell.length_b   1.000
_cell.length_c   1.000
_cell.angle_alpha   90.00
_cell.angle_beta   90.00
_cell.angle_gamma   90.00
#
_symmetry.space_group_name_H-M   'P 1'
#
loop_
_entity.id
_entity.type
_entity.pdbx_description
1 polymer ?
#
loop_
_entity_poly.entity_id
_entity_poly.type
_entity_poly.pdbx_seq_one_letter_code
_entity_poly.pdbx_strand_id
1 'polypeptide(L)'
;MDSEIRALMEISHSPASQIAYNIDTRLAEELLDGLLRHPAIVQARIEDPQGRILAQRERPTLDGPYRWLSDFLFRPSRKYSEQLHVSQLQEMELGHLHVTIDTYPFGSTFLQRAGY
;
A
#
# COMPACT_ATOMS: atom_id res chain seq x y z
N MET A 1 -12.81 0.01 -0.82
CA MET A 1 -11.66 0.47 0.00
C MET A 1 -10.99 -0.67 0.76
N ASP A 2 -11.38 -1.06 1.97
CA ASP A 2 -10.58 -2.04 2.75
C ASP A 2 -10.43 -3.41 2.05
N SER A 3 -11.52 -3.95 1.48
CA SER A 3 -11.48 -5.21 0.72
C SER A 3 -10.66 -5.10 -0.57
N GLU A 4 -10.71 -3.95 -1.23
CA GLU A 4 -9.99 -3.65 -2.47
C GLU A 4 -8.48 -3.55 -2.24
N ILE A 5 -8.06 -2.85 -1.18
CA ILE A 5 -6.64 -2.77 -0.80
C ILE A 5 -6.14 -4.14 -0.33
N ARG A 6 -6.94 -4.91 0.42
CA ARG A 6 -6.58 -6.28 0.80
C ARG A 6 -6.43 -7.20 -0.41
N ALA A 7 -7.33 -7.12 -1.38
CA ALA A 7 -7.21 -7.90 -2.62
C ALA A 7 -5.95 -7.52 -3.41
N LEU A 8 -5.61 -6.22 -3.46
CA LEU A 8 -4.37 -5.77 -4.11
C LEU A 8 -3.12 -6.27 -3.39
N MET A 9 -3.11 -6.23 -2.06
CA MET A 9 -2.05 -6.79 -1.22
C MET A 9 -1.89 -8.30 -1.48
N GLU A 10 -2.99 -9.05 -1.46
CA GLU A 10 -3.02 -10.49 -1.71
C GLU A 10 -2.49 -10.86 -3.12
N ILE A 11 -2.90 -10.12 -4.16
CA ILE A 11 -2.38 -10.32 -5.52
C ILE A 11 -0.88 -10.00 -5.60
N SER A 12 -0.42 -9.04 -4.80
CA SER A 12 0.98 -8.60 -4.78
C SER A 12 1.87 -9.44 -3.85
N HIS A 13 1.30 -10.27 -2.99
CA HIS A 13 2.04 -11.05 -1.99
C HIS A 13 3.08 -11.97 -2.61
N SER A 14 2.68 -12.77 -3.60
CA SER A 14 3.59 -13.71 -4.27
C SER A 14 4.76 -13.01 -4.99
N PRO A 15 4.54 -12.00 -5.85
CA PRO A 15 5.66 -11.27 -6.45
C PRO A 15 6.50 -10.52 -5.42
N ALA A 16 5.89 -9.87 -4.40
CA ALA A 16 6.65 -9.20 -3.35
C ALA A 16 7.54 -10.16 -2.55
N SER A 17 7.02 -11.36 -2.24
CA SER A 17 7.77 -12.40 -1.53
C SER A 17 8.94 -12.92 -2.36
N GLN A 18 8.75 -13.15 -3.66
CA GLN A 18 9.83 -13.54 -4.56
C GLN A 18 10.90 -12.45 -4.70
N ILE A 19 10.48 -11.20 -4.79
CA ILE A 19 11.37 -10.04 -4.84
C ILE A 19 12.21 -9.93 -3.56
N ALA A 20 11.57 -10.05 -2.39
CA ALA A 20 12.24 -9.98 -1.10
C ALA A 20 13.22 -11.14 -0.90
N TYR A 21 12.83 -12.36 -1.28
CA TYR A 21 13.71 -13.54 -1.24
C TYR A 21 14.97 -13.36 -2.11
N ASN A 22 14.81 -12.78 -3.31
CA ASN A 22 15.91 -12.55 -4.23
C ASN A 22 16.65 -11.22 -3.99
N ILE A 23 16.16 -10.39 -3.07
CA ILE A 23 16.70 -9.04 -2.77
C ILE A 23 16.78 -8.19 -4.06
N ASP A 24 15.81 -8.35 -4.97
CA ASP A 24 15.79 -7.64 -6.26
C ASP A 24 15.17 -6.24 -6.09
N THR A 25 16.02 -5.28 -5.75
CA THR A 25 15.60 -3.88 -5.53
C THR A 25 14.93 -3.25 -6.76
N ARG A 26 15.34 -3.62 -7.99
CA ARG A 26 14.75 -3.08 -9.22
C ARG A 26 13.33 -3.59 -9.41
N LEU A 27 13.10 -4.90 -9.26
CA LEU A 27 11.74 -5.45 -9.34
C LEU A 27 10.86 -4.95 -8.18
N ALA A 28 11.45 -4.75 -7.00
CA ALA A 28 10.74 -4.14 -5.88
C ALA A 28 10.20 -2.75 -6.27
N GLU A 29 11.05 -1.90 -6.84
CA GLU A 29 10.63 -0.59 -7.33
C GLU A 29 9.52 -0.68 -8.39
N GLU A 30 9.63 -1.56 -9.37
CA GLU A 30 8.61 -1.75 -10.41
C GLU A 30 7.26 -2.19 -9.85
N LEU A 31 7.26 -3.11 -8.88
CA LEU A 31 6.04 -3.55 -8.19
C LEU A 31 5.41 -2.39 -7.41
N LEU A 32 6.21 -1.65 -6.65
CA LEU A 32 5.74 -0.51 -5.86
C LEU A 32 5.18 0.60 -6.76
N ASP A 33 5.83 0.90 -7.88
CA ASP A 33 5.31 1.83 -8.89
C ASP A 33 3.96 1.35 -9.46
N GLY A 34 3.80 0.04 -9.66
CA GLY A 34 2.53 -0.59 -10.03
C GLY A 34 1.43 -0.36 -8.99
N LEU A 35 1.73 -0.56 -7.70
CA LEU A 35 0.80 -0.31 -6.59
C LEU A 35 0.37 1.17 -6.53
N LEU A 36 1.30 2.10 -6.73
CA LEU A 36 1.02 3.55 -6.71
C LEU A 36 0.13 4.04 -7.86
N ARG A 37 -0.12 3.19 -8.88
CA ARG A 37 -1.14 3.49 -9.90
C ARG A 37 -2.54 3.53 -9.31
N HIS A 38 -2.77 2.85 -8.19
CA HIS A 38 -4.04 2.95 -7.48
C HIS A 38 -4.18 4.35 -6.83
N PRO A 39 -5.27 5.10 -7.10
CA PRO A 39 -5.40 6.51 -6.72
C PRO A 39 -5.53 6.75 -5.21
N ALA A 40 -5.70 5.72 -4.39
CA ALA A 40 -5.66 5.86 -2.93
C ALA A 40 -4.29 5.55 -2.30
N ILE A 41 -3.39 4.83 -2.99
CA ILE A 41 -2.10 4.42 -2.40
C ILE A 41 -1.13 5.60 -2.49
N VAL A 42 -0.70 6.14 -1.36
CA VAL A 42 0.22 7.29 -1.34
C VAL A 42 1.65 6.89 -1.02
N GLN A 43 1.84 5.72 -0.40
CA GLN A 43 3.14 5.16 -0.13
C GLN A 43 3.07 3.64 -0.16
N ALA A 44 4.10 3.01 -0.71
CA ALA A 44 4.32 1.59 -0.61
C ALA A 44 5.81 1.31 -0.38
N ARG A 45 6.16 0.33 0.46
CA ARG A 45 7.56 -0.05 0.71
C ARG A 45 7.68 -1.55 1.00
N ILE A 46 8.82 -2.12 0.62
CA ILE A 46 9.22 -3.46 1.01
C ILE A 46 10.42 -3.32 1.94
N GLU A 47 10.37 -4.01 3.07
CA GLU A 47 11.47 -4.13 4.02
C GLU A 47 11.88 -5.58 4.22
N ASP A 48 13.15 -5.80 4.57
CA ASP A 48 13.67 -7.09 5.00
C ASP A 48 13.30 -7.39 6.48
N PRO A 49 13.60 -8.60 7.00
CA PRO A 49 13.28 -8.96 8.39
C PRO A 49 14.02 -8.11 9.44
N GLN A 50 15.09 -7.40 9.05
CA GLN A 50 15.82 -6.50 9.92
C GLN A 50 15.30 -5.05 9.84
N GLY A 51 14.22 -4.81 9.08
CA GLY A 51 13.61 -3.51 8.88
C GLY A 51 14.35 -2.60 7.89
N ARG A 52 15.31 -3.14 7.13
CA ARG A 52 16.00 -2.38 6.09
C ARG A 52 15.10 -2.26 4.87
N ILE A 53 15.06 -1.08 4.29
CA ILE A 53 14.24 -0.81 3.10
C ILE A 53 14.91 -1.45 1.90
N LEU A 54 14.20 -2.38 1.24
CA LEU A 54 14.59 -2.89 -0.07
C LEU A 54 14.18 -1.89 -1.17
N ALA A 55 12.96 -1.37 -1.09
CA ALA A 55 12.49 -0.28 -1.93
C ALA A 55 11.36 0.49 -1.25
N GLN A 56 11.22 1.77 -1.62
CA GLN A 56 10.13 2.63 -1.18
C GLN A 56 9.71 3.55 -2.32
N ARG A 57 8.39 3.71 -2.48
CA ARG A 57 7.78 4.66 -3.39
C ARG A 57 6.70 5.44 -2.66
N GLU A 58 6.64 6.73 -2.95
CA GLU A 58 5.65 7.64 -2.39
C GLU A 58 5.24 8.66 -3.44
N ARG A 59 4.05 9.20 -3.26
CA ARG A 59 3.56 10.33 -4.05
C ARG A 59 2.84 11.33 -3.14
N PRO A 60 2.74 12.59 -3.54
CA PRO A 60 2.02 13.60 -2.78
C PRO A 60 0.57 13.18 -2.54
N THR A 61 0.06 13.45 -1.34
CA THR A 61 -1.37 13.33 -1.02
C THR A 61 -2.17 14.36 -1.83
N LEU A 62 -3.39 14.00 -2.19
CA LEU A 62 -4.30 14.93 -2.85
C LEU A 62 -4.94 15.84 -1.79
N ASP A 63 -5.08 17.12 -2.14
CA ASP A 63 -5.75 18.13 -1.31
C ASP A 63 -6.94 18.74 -2.07
N GLY A 64 -7.95 19.24 -1.35
CA GLY A 64 -9.12 19.84 -1.97
C GLY A 64 -10.36 20.00 -1.07
N PRO A 65 -11.52 20.32 -1.68
CA PRO A 65 -12.74 20.65 -0.96
C PRO A 65 -13.17 19.52 -0.02
N TYR A 66 -13.64 19.90 1.18
CA TYR A 66 -14.17 18.97 2.19
C TYR A 66 -13.17 17.93 2.72
N ARG A 67 -11.85 18.10 2.51
CA ARG A 67 -10.82 17.22 3.11
C ARG A 67 -10.94 17.11 4.62
N TRP A 68 -11.19 18.22 5.31
CA TRP A 68 -11.42 18.24 6.76
C TRP A 68 -12.60 17.37 7.20
N LEU A 69 -13.69 17.36 6.42
CA LEU A 69 -14.89 16.58 6.70
C LEU A 69 -14.65 15.09 6.38
N SER A 70 -13.99 14.80 5.27
CA SER A 70 -13.57 13.44 4.90
C SER A 70 -12.64 12.85 5.96
N ASP A 71 -11.63 13.60 6.40
CA ASP A 71 -10.66 13.16 7.40
C ASP A 71 -11.34 12.89 8.75
N PHE A 72 -12.34 13.70 9.12
CA PHE A 72 -13.17 13.48 10.31
C PHE A 72 -13.98 12.17 10.22
N LEU A 73 -14.61 11.89 9.07
CA LEU A 73 -15.47 10.72 8.88
C LEU A 73 -14.69 9.41 8.67
N PHE A 74 -13.55 9.46 7.96
CA PHE A 74 -12.88 8.26 7.45
C PHE A 74 -11.45 8.04 7.98
N ARG A 75 -10.91 9.00 8.77
CA ARG A 75 -9.50 9.15 9.17
C ARG A 75 -8.60 9.50 7.98
N PRO A 76 -7.57 10.35 8.15
CA PRO A 76 -6.79 10.89 7.02
C PRO A 76 -5.94 9.85 6.29
N SER A 77 -5.54 8.76 6.95
CA SER A 77 -4.77 7.69 6.30
C SER A 77 -5.02 6.35 6.96
N ARG A 78 -4.74 5.28 6.23
CA ARG A 78 -4.70 3.91 6.77
C ARG A 78 -3.44 3.20 6.30
N LYS A 79 -2.88 2.36 7.19
CA LYS A 79 -1.68 1.59 6.93
C LYS A 79 -2.03 0.11 6.93
N TYR A 80 -1.53 -0.59 5.92
CA TYR A 80 -1.62 -2.04 5.78
C TYR A 80 -0.20 -2.58 5.76
N SER A 81 0.00 -3.71 6.42
CA SER A 81 1.26 -4.44 6.46
C SER A 81 0.95 -5.91 6.25
N GLU A 82 1.73 -6.56 5.39
CA GLU A 82 1.63 -7.98 5.12
C GLU A 82 3.01 -8.61 5.20
N GLN A 83 3.11 -9.73 5.92
CA GLN A 83 4.33 -10.48 6.06
C GLN A 83 4.61 -11.26 4.77
N LEU A 84 5.83 -11.14 4.27
CA LEU A 84 6.29 -11.82 3.07
C LEU A 84 6.83 -13.20 3.45
N HIS A 85 6.36 -14.22 2.74
CA HIS A 85 6.78 -15.60 2.92
C HIS A 85 6.55 -16.39 1.63
N VAL A 86 7.32 -17.46 1.41
CA VAL A 86 7.11 -18.38 0.29
C VAL A 86 6.56 -19.72 0.79
N SER A 87 5.64 -20.33 0.05
CA SER A 87 4.95 -21.56 0.49
C SER A 87 5.91 -22.72 0.79
N GLN A 88 7.09 -22.73 0.18
CA GLN A 88 8.13 -23.74 0.35
C GLN A 88 8.97 -23.53 1.62
N LEU A 89 9.01 -22.30 2.17
CA LEU A 89 9.83 -21.90 3.32
C LEU A 89 9.00 -20.99 4.25
N GLN A 90 7.87 -21.49 4.75
CA GLN A 90 6.97 -20.70 5.61
C GLN A 90 7.61 -20.25 6.92
N GLU A 91 8.63 -20.95 7.40
CA GLU A 91 9.36 -20.59 8.62
C GLU A 91 10.36 -19.44 8.42
N MET A 92 10.64 -19.08 7.15
CA MET A 92 11.59 -18.02 6.84
C MET A 92 10.84 -16.71 6.63
N GLU A 93 11.03 -15.78 7.55
CA GLU A 93 10.54 -14.41 7.38
C GLU A 93 11.33 -13.72 6.27
N LEU A 94 10.64 -13.19 5.25
CA LEU A 94 11.25 -12.43 4.16
C LEU A 94 11.13 -10.92 4.36
N GLY A 95 10.43 -10.50 5.43
CA GLY A 95 10.15 -9.11 5.76
C GLY A 95 8.69 -8.75 5.50
N HIS A 96 8.42 -7.50 5.11
CA HIS A 96 7.05 -6.98 5.01
C HIS A 96 6.84 -6.07 3.80
N LEU A 97 5.64 -6.18 3.21
CA LEU A 97 5.09 -5.16 2.32
C LEU A 97 4.21 -4.23 3.13
N HIS A 98 4.53 -2.93 3.13
CA HIS A 98 3.67 -1.90 3.72
C HIS A 98 3.04 -1.03 2.65
N VAL A 99 1.76 -0.72 2.84
CA VAL A 99 1.00 0.20 1.98
C VAL A 99 0.29 1.22 2.86
N THR A 100 0.47 2.50 2.56
CA THR A 100 -0.29 3.58 3.16
C THR A 100 -1.25 4.15 2.13
N ILE A 101 -2.52 4.27 2.52
CA ILE A 101 -3.54 4.91 1.70
C ILE A 101 -3.97 6.26 2.28
N ASP A 102 -4.29 7.18 1.39
CA ASP A 102 -5.07 8.39 1.68
C ASP A 102 -6.55 8.05 1.46
N THR A 103 -7.40 8.38 2.43
CA THR A 103 -8.84 8.10 2.36
C THR A 103 -9.60 9.20 1.62
N TYR A 104 -8.98 10.36 1.41
CA TYR A 104 -9.60 11.51 0.75
C TYR A 104 -10.16 11.20 -0.65
N PRO A 105 -9.49 10.43 -1.54
CA PRO A 105 -10.06 10.05 -2.85
C PRO A 105 -11.40 9.29 -2.73
N PHE A 106 -11.53 8.45 -1.70
CA PHE A 106 -12.78 7.74 -1.43
C PHE A 106 -13.83 8.64 -0.77
N GLY A 107 -13.43 9.43 0.23
CA GLY A 107 -14.33 10.31 0.97
C GLY A 107 -14.92 11.43 0.10
N SER A 108 -14.12 12.02 -0.78
CA SER A 108 -14.58 13.02 -1.76
C SER A 108 -15.60 12.43 -2.73
N THR A 109 -15.35 11.25 -3.30
CA THR A 109 -16.32 10.56 -4.17
C THR A 109 -17.61 10.24 -3.42
N PHE A 110 -17.53 9.85 -2.15
CA PHE A 110 -18.70 9.59 -1.32
C PHE A 110 -19.52 10.86 -1.07
N LEU A 111 -18.88 11.96 -0.69
CA LEU A 111 -19.54 13.25 -0.43
C LEU A 111 -20.18 13.82 -1.71
N GLN A 112 -19.50 13.74 -2.86
CA GLN A 112 -20.06 14.14 -4.15
C GLN A 112 -21.34 13.37 -4.50
N ARG A 113 -21.36 12.05 -4.24
CA ARG A 113 -22.56 11.22 -4.46
C ARG A 113 -23.68 11.51 -3.46
N ALA A 114 -23.35 12.01 -2.28
CA ALA A 114 -24.30 12.40 -1.25
C ALA A 114 -24.91 13.81 -1.47
N GLY A 115 -24.48 14.53 -2.50
CA GLY A 115 -25.04 15.83 -2.87
C GLY A 115 -24.35 17.05 -2.23
N TYR A 116 -23.09 16.90 -1.79
CA TYR A 116 -22.24 17.99 -1.29
C TYR A 116 -21.18 18.44 -2.32
#